data_AF-A0A4P5QTQ8-F1
#
_entry.id   AF-A0A4P5QTQ8-F1
#
_cell.length_a   1.000
_cell.length_b   1.000
_cell.length_c   1.000
_cell.angle_alpha   90.00
_cell.angle_beta   90.00
_cell.angle_gamma   90.00
#
_symmetry.space_group_name_H-M   'P 1'
#
loop_
_entity.id
_entity.type
_entity.pdbx_description
1 polymer ?
#
loop_
_entity_poly.entity_id
_entity_poly.type
_entity_poly.pdbx_seq_one_letter_code
_entity_poly.pdbx_strand_id
1 'polypeptide(L)' 'MKSHDLNTLTLSIANAGNITFAEARRELSRRGAFVRTTNRRRRETDRIRAEQSRATADRISP' A
#
# COMPACT_ATOMS: atom_id res chain seq x y z
N MET A 1 -6.00 10.41 -5.75
CA MET A 1 -6.01 10.22 -7.21
C MET A 1 -7.35 10.69 -7.72
N LYS A 2 -7.36 11.59 -8.70
CA LYS A 2 -8.63 11.91 -9.38
C LYS A 2 -9.04 10.65 -10.17
N SER A 3 -10.33 10.43 -10.36
CA SER A 3 -10.86 9.26 -11.08
C SER A 3 -10.29 9.14 -12.50
N HIS A 4 -9.98 10.28 -13.13
CA HIS A 4 -9.35 10.38 -14.44
C HIS A 4 -7.98 9.67 -14.50
N ASP A 5 -7.14 9.86 -13.49
CA ASP A 5 -5.78 9.29 -13.45
C ASP A 5 -5.80 7.76 -13.44
N LEU A 6 -6.81 7.16 -12.80
CA LEU A 6 -6.93 5.71 -12.69
C LEU A 6 -7.41 5.05 -13.99
N ASN A 7 -8.30 5.73 -14.73
CA ASN A 7 -8.82 5.21 -16.01
C ASN A 7 -7.74 5.25 -17.09
N THR A 8 -6.96 6.33 -17.15
CA THR A 8 -5.82 6.46 -18.06
C THR A 8 -4.77 5.39 -17.78
N LEU A 9 -4.45 5.14 -16.50
CA LEU A 9 -3.53 4.06 -16.13
C LEU A 9 -4.07 2.68 -16.48
N THR A 10 -5.38 2.46 -16.27
CA THR A 10 -6.03 1.18 -16.62
C THR A 10 -5.96 0.92 -18.13
N LEU A 11 -6.22 1.94 -18.96
CA LEU A 11 -6.09 1.85 -20.43
C LEU A 11 -4.65 1.56 -20.84
N SER A 12 -3.67 2.24 -20.25
CA SER A 12 -2.25 2.02 -20.55
C SER A 12 -1.82 0.58 -20.26
N ILE A 13 -2.23 0.02 -19.12
CA ILE A 13 -1.92 -1.37 -18.75
C ILE A 13 -2.66 -2.36 -19.64
N ALA A 14 -3.92 -2.09 -19.98
CA ALA A 14 -4.69 -2.92 -20.89
C ALA A 14 -3.99 -3.01 -22.26
N ASN A 15 -3.56 -1.87 -22.80
CA ASN A 15 -2.86 -1.81 -24.08
C ASN A 15 -1.49 -2.50 -24.03
N ALA A 16 -0.69 -2.20 -23.01
CA ALA A 16 0.66 -2.79 -22.86
C ALA A 16 0.62 -4.31 -22.64
N GLY A 17 -0.40 -4.82 -21.94
CA GLY A 17 -0.58 -6.24 -21.67
C GLY A 17 -1.37 -7.00 -22.73
N ASN A 18 -1.92 -6.31 -23.74
CA ASN A 18 -2.90 -6.86 -24.67
C ASN A 18 -4.05 -7.62 -23.95
N ILE A 19 -4.57 -7.02 -22.88
CA ILE A 19 -5.66 -7.55 -22.05
C ILE A 19 -6.85 -6.59 -22.03
N THR A 20 -8.00 -7.06 -21.55
CA THR A 20 -9.18 -6.20 -21.44
C THR A 20 -9.02 -5.14 -20.36
N PHE A 21 -9.75 -4.03 -20.50
CA PHE A 21 -9.82 -2.99 -19.48
C PHE A 21 -10.26 -3.53 -18.11
N ALA A 22 -11.20 -4.48 -18.09
CA ALA A 22 -11.69 -5.10 -16.86
C ALA A 22 -10.60 -5.94 -16.16
N GLU A 23 -9.76 -6.65 -16.91
CA GLU A 23 -8.61 -7.39 -16.38
C GLU A 23 -7.54 -6.44 -15.84
N ALA A 24 -7.18 -5.41 -16.60
CA ALA A 24 -6.26 -4.37 -16.14
C ALA A 24 -6.77 -3.69 -14.86
N ARG A 25 -8.07 -3.43 -14.75
CA ARG A 25 -8.69 -2.82 -13.57
C ARG A 25 -8.62 -3.72 -12.34
N ARG A 26 -8.88 -5.02 -12.53
CA ARG A 26 -8.75 -6.03 -11.47
C ARG A 26 -7.30 -6.13 -11.00
N GLU A 27 -6.34 -6.13 -11.92
CA GLU A 27 -4.93 -6.20 -11.60
C GLU A 27 -4.43 -4.97 -10.82
N LEU A 28 -4.78 -3.76 -11.27
CA LEU A 28 -4.50 -2.53 -10.54
C LEU A 28 -5.12 -2.53 -9.13
N SER A 29 -6.34 -3.04 -9.01
CA SER A 29 -7.02 -3.13 -7.71
C SER A 29 -6.31 -4.12 -6.77
N ARG A 30 -5.85 -5.27 -7.28
CA ARG A 30 -5.04 -6.24 -6.53
C ARG A 30 -3.72 -5.63 -6.06
N ARG A 31 -2.98 -4.98 -6.96
CA ARG A 31 -1.71 -4.29 -6.63
C ARG A 31 -1.92 -3.18 -5.61
N GLY A 32 -2.96 -2.36 -5.79
CA GLY A 32 -3.32 -1.30 -4.86
C GLY A 32 -3.69 -1.84 -3.47
N ALA A 33 -4.40 -2.97 -3.40
CA ALA A 33 -4.71 -3.64 -2.15
C ALA A 33 -3.44 -4.13 -1.44
N PHE A 34 -2.50 -4.75 -2.17
CA PHE A 34 -1.23 -5.23 -1.64
C PHE A 34 -0.36 -4.09 -1.06
N VAL A 35 -0.30 -2.95 -1.75
CA VAL A 35 0.45 -1.78 -1.26
C VAL A 35 -0.18 -1.24 0.03
N ARG A 36 -1.51 -1.14 0.09
CA ARG A 36 -2.22 -0.67 1.30
C ARG A 36 -2.00 -1.61 2.49
N THR A 37 -2.10 -2.92 2.30
CA THR A 37 -1.88 -3.89 3.39
C THR A 37 -0.43 -3.88 3.88
N THR A 38 0.53 -3.81 2.97
CA THR A 38 1.96 -3.71 3.30
C THR A 38 2.27 -2.44 4.08
N ASN A 39 1.77 -1.28 3.64
CA ASN A 39 1.95 -0.01 4.33
C ASN A 39 1.30 -0.01 5.72
N ARG A 40 0.11 -0.61 5.85
CA ARG A 40 -0.54 -0.79 7.16
C ARG A 40 0.33 -1.62 8.11
N ARG A 41 0.86 -2.74 7.63
CA ARG A 41 1.74 -3.63 8.42
C ARG A 41 3.00 -2.90 8.87
N ARG A 42 3.64 -2.14 7.98
CA ARG A 42 4.82 -1.34 8.30
C ARG A 42 4.54 -0.33 9.41
N ARG A 43 3.45 0.45 9.29
CA ARG A 43 3.06 1.42 10.33
C ARG A 43 2.83 0.76 11.69
N GLU A 44 2.23 -0.43 11.71
CA GLU A 44 2.01 -1.16 12.95
C GLU A 44 3.33 -1.66 13.57
N THR A 45 4.26 -2.17 12.75
CA THR A 45 5.60 -2.53 13.22
C THR A 45 6.35 -1.33 13.78
N ASP A 46 6.28 -0.18 13.10
CA ASP A 46 6.92 1.05 13.56
C ASP A 46 6.30 1.54 14.88
N ARG A 47 4.97 1.41 15.04
CA ARG A 47 4.27 1.69 16.30
C ARG A 47 4.75 0.81 17.45
N ILE A 48 4.80 -0.51 17.24
CA ILE A 48 5.27 -1.47 18.25
C ILE A 48 6.74 -1.18 18.64
N ARG A 49 7.61 -0.90 17.67
CA ARG A 49 9.00 -0.53 17.94
C ARG A 49 9.10 0.75 18.77
N ALA A 50 8.30 1.77 18.44
CA ALA A 50 8.28 3.01 19.20
C ALA A 50 7.78 2.80 20.64
N GLU A 51 6.74 1.97 20.84
CA GLU A 51 6.25 1.61 22.17
C GLU A 51 7.31 0.84 22.98
N GLN A 52 8.00 -0.11 22.36
CA GLN A 52 9.09 -0.85 23.00
C GLN A 52 10.26 0.07 23.37
N SER A 53 10.69 0.95 22.47
CA SER A 53 11.77 1.91 22.74
C SER A 53 11.43 2.84 23.92
N ARG A 54 10.18 3.29 24.03
CA ARG A 54 9.71 4.09 25.18
C ARG A 54 9.74 3.27 26.47
N ALA A 55 9.16 2.08 26.47
CA ALA A 55 9.14 1.21 27.66
C ALA A 55 10.56 0.81 28.12
N THR A 56 11.52 0.68 27.21
CA THR A 56 12.93 0.46 27.55
C THR A 56 13.57 1.71 28.13
N ALA A 57 13.30 2.90 27.57
CA ALA A 57 13.81 4.16 28.09
C ALA A 57 13.33 4.42 29.52
N ASP A 58 12.04 4.22 29.79
CA ASP A 58 11.42 4.37 31.12
C ASP A 58 12.03 3.40 32.17
N ARG A 59 12.56 2.25 31.73
CA ARG A 59 13.25 1.29 32.61
C ARG A 59 14.70 1.68 32.92
N ILE A 60 15.37 2.36 32.01
CA ILE A 60 16.78 2.75 32.16
C ILE A 60 16.92 4.09 32.89
N SER A 61 15.94 4.99 32.73
CA SER A 61 15.90 6.28 33.41
C SER A 61 14.46 6.59 33.84
N PRO A 62 14.04 6.15 35.04
CA PRO A 62 12.75 6.53 35.62
C PRO A 62 12.65 8.03 35.90
#